data_AF-A0A2N5JLC0-F1
#
_entry.id   AF-A0A2N5JLC0-F1
#
_cell.length_a   1.000
_cell.length_b   1.000
_cell.length_c   1.000
_cell.angle_alpha   90.00
_cell.angle_beta   90.00
_cell.angle_gamma   90.00
#
_symmetry.space_group_name_H-M   'P 1'
#
loop_
_entity.id
_entity.type
_entity.pdbx_description
1 polymer ?
#
loop_
_entity_poly.entity_id
_entity_poly.type
_entity_poly.pdbx_seq_one_letter_code
_entity_poly.pdbx_strand_id
1 'polypeptide(L)'
;EASLDILSHVEAIGEQTNWDEPETALDWHNSGVLALIEAEYAPTLEERQAYIDLAFNYFKEGFDYPLSALHYGLLLNLIGEQTTALNQTFSTLLQYLQPYFGKGETIPAGLIYLPQKLHGGLEKILSESNGLLQSYLMIGMIMPEMRLVFYTETRWLNLANSLCPQFVPNIIKQALSHIYVRQYEGL
;
A
#
# COMPACT_ATOMS: atom_id res chain seq x y z
N GLU A 1 8.65 18.03 -4.84
CA GLU A 1 7.49 18.67 -5.47
C GLU A 1 6.90 17.62 -6.40
N ALA A 2 5.61 17.30 -6.28
CA ALA A 2 4.98 16.32 -7.17
C ALA A 2 4.91 16.89 -8.58
N SER A 3 5.16 16.07 -9.61
CA SER A 3 4.99 16.52 -10.99
C SER A 3 3.55 16.98 -11.25
N LEU A 4 3.37 18.00 -12.09
CA LEU A 4 2.06 18.54 -12.45
C LEU A 4 1.13 17.46 -13.05
N ASP A 5 1.72 16.48 -13.72
CA ASP A 5 1.01 15.36 -14.34
C ASP A 5 0.42 14.42 -13.28
N ILE A 6 1.12 14.21 -12.15
CA ILE A 6 0.66 13.37 -11.05
C ILE A 6 -0.51 14.03 -10.32
N LEU A 7 -0.44 15.34 -10.09
CA LEU A 7 -1.55 16.09 -9.48
C LEU A 7 -2.80 16.02 -10.37
N SER A 8 -2.63 16.24 -11.68
CA SER A 8 -3.73 16.13 -12.65
C SER A 8 -4.33 14.71 -12.67
N HIS A 9 -3.49 13.68 -12.53
CA HIS A 9 -3.95 12.30 -12.46
C HIS A 9 -4.75 12.01 -11.19
N VAL A 10 -4.29 12.49 -10.04
CA VAL A 10 -4.99 12.34 -8.75
C VAL A 10 -6.31 13.10 -8.75
N GLU A 11 -6.35 14.32 -9.30
CA GLU A 11 -7.60 15.07 -9.49
C GLU A 11 -8.61 14.29 -10.33
N ALA A 12 -8.16 13.69 -11.45
CA ALA A 12 -9.03 12.88 -12.30
C ALA A 12 -9.60 11.64 -11.58
N ILE A 13 -8.84 11.00 -10.68
CA ILE A 13 -9.36 9.92 -9.82
C ILE A 13 -10.44 10.47 -8.89
N GLY A 14 -10.21 11.64 -8.29
CA GLY A 14 -11.16 12.28 -7.40
C GLY A 14 -12.46 12.70 -8.08
N GLU A 15 -12.40 13.24 -9.30
CA GLU A 15 -13.59 13.62 -10.07
C GLU A 15 -14.46 12.42 -10.49
N GLN A 16 -13.85 11.25 -10.66
CA GLN A 16 -14.55 10.01 -11.04
C GLN A 16 -15.11 9.24 -9.84
N THR A 17 -14.74 9.62 -8.62
CA THR A 17 -15.16 8.94 -7.40
C THR A 17 -16.52 9.45 -6.94
N ASN A 18 -17.46 8.53 -6.67
CA ASN A 18 -18.71 8.89 -6.01
C ASN A 18 -18.49 9.00 -4.50
N TRP A 19 -18.25 10.21 -4.01
CA TRP A 19 -17.94 10.48 -2.61
C TRP A 19 -19.15 10.44 -1.67
N ASP A 20 -20.31 10.86 -2.15
CA ASP A 20 -21.51 11.02 -1.33
C ASP A 20 -22.20 9.67 -1.07
N GLU A 21 -22.27 8.83 -2.11
CA GLU A 21 -22.88 7.51 -2.04
C GLU A 21 -21.96 6.49 -2.75
N PRO A 22 -20.91 5.98 -2.09
CA PRO A 22 -20.00 5.02 -2.70
C PRO A 22 -20.75 3.75 -3.18
N GLU A 23 -20.57 3.37 -4.44
CA GLU A 23 -21.25 2.21 -5.03
C GLU A 23 -20.28 1.15 -5.54
N THR A 24 -19.11 1.57 -6.02
CA THR A 24 -18.10 0.67 -6.56
C THR A 24 -17.01 0.36 -5.54
N ALA A 25 -16.31 -0.77 -5.71
CA ALA A 25 -15.17 -1.11 -4.85
C ALA A 25 -14.06 -0.03 -4.88
N LEU A 26 -13.95 0.73 -5.98
CA LEU A 26 -13.05 1.88 -6.10
C LEU A 26 -13.55 3.10 -5.31
N ASP A 27 -14.86 3.37 -5.30
CA ASP A 27 -15.44 4.48 -4.51
C ASP A 27 -15.24 4.24 -3.02
N TRP A 28 -15.50 3.00 -2.57
CA TRP A 28 -15.24 2.57 -1.22
C TRP A 28 -13.75 2.69 -0.87
N HIS A 29 -12.86 2.24 -1.77
CA HIS A 29 -11.41 2.40 -1.60
C HIS A 29 -10.99 3.86 -1.41
N ASN A 30 -11.38 4.73 -2.33
CA ASN A 30 -10.99 6.14 -2.33
C ASN A 30 -11.55 6.88 -1.12
N SER A 31 -12.79 6.58 -0.72
CA SER A 31 -13.39 7.07 0.52
C SER A 31 -12.62 6.62 1.77
N GLY A 32 -12.13 5.37 1.77
CA GLY A 32 -11.25 4.86 2.82
C GLY A 32 -9.92 5.61 2.90
N VAL A 33 -9.30 5.92 1.76
CA VAL A 33 -8.08 6.73 1.69
C VAL A 33 -8.31 8.14 2.23
N LEU A 34 -9.42 8.79 1.84
CA LEU A 34 -9.77 10.10 2.37
C LEU A 34 -9.94 10.06 3.90
N ALA A 35 -10.64 9.06 4.43
CA ALA A 35 -10.79 8.89 5.88
C ALA A 35 -9.44 8.73 6.60
N LEU A 36 -8.46 8.04 6.01
CA LEU A 36 -7.10 7.97 6.58
C LEU A 36 -6.39 9.32 6.61
N ILE A 37 -6.55 10.11 5.55
CA ILE A 37 -5.99 11.47 5.49
C ILE A 37 -6.63 12.32 6.59
N GLU A 38 -7.96 12.29 6.73
CA GLU A 38 -8.66 12.99 7.81
C GLU A 38 -8.22 12.53 9.21
N ALA A 39 -7.93 11.23 9.39
CA ALA A 39 -7.39 10.71 10.64
C ALA A 39 -6.01 11.31 11.01
N GLU A 40 -5.16 11.60 10.02
CA GLU A 40 -3.86 12.26 10.26
C GLU A 40 -4.02 13.69 10.77
N TYR A 41 -5.01 14.42 10.25
CA TYR A 41 -5.27 15.82 10.61
C TYR A 41 -6.25 15.99 11.77
N ALA A 42 -6.84 14.89 12.27
CA ALA A 42 -7.81 14.93 13.36
C ALA A 42 -7.23 15.58 14.64
N PRO A 43 -7.92 16.58 15.22
CA PRO A 43 -7.45 17.34 16.38
C PRO A 43 -7.51 16.55 17.69
N THR A 44 -8.41 15.58 17.80
CA THR A 44 -8.61 14.76 19.01
C THR A 44 -8.34 13.28 18.73
N LEU A 45 -8.06 12.52 19.79
CA LEU A 45 -7.84 11.08 19.67
C LEU A 45 -9.15 10.36 19.29
N GLU A 46 -10.27 10.84 19.82
CA GLU A 46 -11.61 10.31 19.55
C GLU A 46 -11.98 10.49 18.08
N GLU A 47 -11.77 11.68 17.50
CA GLU A 47 -12.02 11.92 16.07
C GLU A 47 -11.08 11.09 15.20
N ARG A 48 -9.80 11.00 15.57
CA ARG A 48 -8.84 10.13 14.86
C ARG A 48 -9.32 8.68 14.84
N GLN A 49 -9.77 8.15 15.98
CA GLN A 49 -10.25 6.78 16.06
C GLN A 49 -11.51 6.58 15.20
N ALA A 50 -12.44 7.54 15.21
CA ALA A 50 -13.63 7.47 14.38
C ALA A 50 -13.30 7.41 12.88
N TYR A 51 -12.32 8.20 12.42
CA TYR A 51 -11.86 8.15 11.03
C TYR A 51 -11.12 6.86 10.68
N ILE A 52 -10.32 6.31 11.61
CA ILE A 52 -9.68 5.00 11.43
C ILE A 52 -10.72 3.89 11.29
N ASP A 53 -11.75 3.88 12.16
CA ASP A 53 -12.83 2.90 12.10
C ASP A 53 -13.65 3.04 10.81
N LEU A 54 -13.89 4.27 10.36
CA LEU A 54 -14.53 4.55 9.08
C LEU A 54 -13.71 4.02 7.90
N ALA A 55 -12.39 4.28 7.90
CA ALA A 55 -11.49 3.76 6.87
C ALA A 55 -11.50 2.23 6.83
N PHE A 56 -11.47 1.56 7.98
CA PHE A 56 -11.60 0.10 8.06
C PHE A 56 -12.87 -0.42 7.39
N ASN A 57 -14.01 0.20 7.67
CA ASN A 57 -15.29 -0.19 7.07
C ASN A 57 -15.27 0.01 5.56
N TYR A 58 -14.81 1.17 5.08
CA TYR A 58 -14.70 1.44 3.66
C TYR A 58 -13.77 0.46 2.92
N PHE A 59 -12.58 0.18 3.45
CA PHE A 59 -11.70 -0.81 2.81
C PHE A 59 -12.27 -2.22 2.84
N LYS A 60 -13.09 -2.55 3.85
CA LYS A 60 -13.78 -3.84 3.93
C LYS A 60 -14.93 -3.97 2.93
N GLU A 61 -15.69 -2.91 2.67
CA GLU A 61 -16.71 -2.90 1.61
C GLU A 61 -16.07 -2.92 0.22
N GLY A 62 -14.96 -2.20 0.04
CA GLY A 62 -14.20 -2.16 -1.21
C GLY A 62 -13.19 -3.29 -1.40
N PHE A 63 -13.26 -4.38 -0.62
CA PHE A 63 -12.15 -5.35 -0.48
C PHE A 63 -11.80 -6.12 -1.76
N ASP A 64 -12.75 -6.22 -2.69
CA ASP A 64 -12.53 -6.81 -4.01
C ASP A 64 -11.60 -5.95 -4.90
N TYR A 65 -11.38 -4.68 -4.53
CA TYR A 65 -10.36 -3.84 -5.14
C TYR A 65 -9.00 -4.07 -4.46
N PRO A 66 -7.93 -4.39 -5.22
CA PRO A 66 -6.65 -4.80 -4.64
C PRO A 66 -6.03 -3.78 -3.67
N LEU A 67 -6.13 -2.48 -3.96
CA LEU A 67 -5.60 -1.44 -3.06
C LEU A 67 -6.37 -1.37 -1.75
N SER A 68 -7.68 -1.66 -1.72
CA SER A 68 -8.46 -1.69 -0.47
C SER A 68 -7.91 -2.74 0.48
N ALA A 69 -7.66 -3.95 -0.03
CA ALA A 69 -7.12 -5.04 0.78
C ALA A 69 -5.70 -4.71 1.31
N LEU A 70 -4.89 -4.01 0.52
CA LEU A 70 -3.56 -3.56 0.93
C LEU A 70 -3.62 -2.42 1.96
N HIS A 71 -4.51 -1.44 1.80
CA HIS A 71 -4.69 -0.37 2.78
C HIS A 71 -5.31 -0.89 4.08
N TYR A 72 -6.21 -1.87 4.01
CA TYR A 72 -6.71 -2.59 5.17
C TYR A 72 -5.57 -3.29 5.92
N GLY A 73 -4.70 -4.02 5.20
CA GLY A 73 -3.51 -4.64 5.77
C GLY A 73 -2.53 -3.64 6.39
N LEU A 74 -2.30 -2.51 5.72
CA LEU A 74 -1.50 -1.40 6.23
C LEU A 74 -2.10 -0.83 7.52
N LEU A 75 -3.41 -0.61 7.57
CA LEU A 75 -4.09 -0.06 8.74
C LEU A 75 -4.02 -1.00 9.93
N LEU A 76 -4.25 -2.31 9.72
CA LEU A 76 -4.00 -3.35 10.73
C LEU A 76 -2.57 -3.27 11.30
N ASN A 77 -1.58 -3.06 10.43
CA ASN A 77 -0.18 -2.95 10.87
C ASN A 77 0.05 -1.67 11.71
N LEU A 78 -0.56 -0.55 11.32
CA LEU A 78 -0.44 0.72 12.03
C LEU A 78 -1.06 0.69 13.43
N ILE A 79 -2.15 -0.06 13.62
CA ILE A 79 -2.79 -0.24 14.94
C ILE A 79 -2.15 -1.36 15.80
N GLY A 80 -1.10 -2.01 15.29
CA GLY A 80 -0.35 -3.03 16.03
C GLY A 80 -0.81 -4.48 15.81
N GLU A 81 -1.79 -4.73 14.95
CA GLU A 81 -2.30 -6.06 14.59
C GLU A 81 -1.39 -6.76 13.56
N GLN A 82 -0.09 -6.86 13.86
CA GLN A 82 0.96 -7.22 12.91
C GLN A 82 0.76 -8.59 12.25
N THR A 83 0.38 -9.62 13.01
CA THR A 83 0.16 -10.98 12.47
C THR A 83 -1.03 -11.00 11.50
N THR A 84 -2.11 -10.31 11.85
CA THR A 84 -3.31 -10.20 11.01
C THR A 84 -3.01 -9.41 9.75
N ALA A 85 -2.34 -8.26 9.89
CA ALA A 85 -1.90 -7.41 8.79
C ALA A 85 -1.09 -8.18 7.75
N LEU A 86 -0.13 -8.94 8.24
CA LEU A 86 0.76 -9.76 7.45
C LEU A 86 0.03 -10.89 6.73
N ASN A 87 -0.80 -11.66 7.43
CA ASN A 87 -1.55 -12.75 6.82
C ASN A 87 -2.51 -12.22 5.74
N GLN A 88 -3.15 -11.09 6.01
CA GLN A 88 -4.04 -10.42 5.08
C GLN A 88 -3.29 -9.93 3.83
N THR A 89 -2.20 -9.19 4.02
CA THR A 89 -1.40 -8.64 2.92
C THR A 89 -0.76 -9.75 2.09
N PHE A 90 -0.32 -10.83 2.73
CA PHE A 90 0.22 -12.00 2.03
C PHE A 90 -0.86 -12.75 1.23
N SER A 91 -2.07 -12.90 1.79
CA SER A 91 -3.18 -13.52 1.05
C SER A 91 -3.57 -12.67 -0.16
N THR A 92 -3.58 -11.35 0.01
CA THR A 92 -3.79 -10.36 -1.05
C THR A 92 -2.73 -10.50 -2.14
N LEU A 93 -1.44 -10.63 -1.78
CA LEU A 93 -0.37 -10.92 -2.74
C LEU A 93 -0.68 -12.15 -3.58
N LEU A 94 -1.00 -13.28 -2.92
CA LEU A 94 -1.24 -14.54 -3.62
C LEU A 94 -2.44 -14.48 -4.56
N GLN A 95 -3.51 -13.80 -4.14
CA GLN A 95 -4.72 -13.62 -4.94
C GLN A 95 -4.44 -12.79 -6.20
N TYR A 96 -3.64 -11.71 -6.07
CA TYR A 96 -3.36 -10.80 -7.17
C TYR A 96 -2.06 -11.12 -7.91
N LEU A 97 -1.27 -12.12 -7.52
CA LEU A 97 -0.07 -12.54 -8.28
C LEU A 97 -0.41 -13.14 -9.64
N GLN A 98 -1.54 -13.84 -9.79
CA GLN A 98 -1.90 -14.52 -11.04
C GLN A 98 -2.22 -13.55 -12.22
N PRO A 99 -3.02 -12.49 -12.03
CA PRO A 99 -3.29 -11.51 -13.08
C PRO A 99 -2.04 -10.84 -13.67
N TYR A 100 -1.00 -10.61 -12.85
CA TYR A 100 0.27 -9.98 -13.27
C TYR A 100 1.01 -10.79 -14.33
N PHE A 101 1.15 -12.09 -14.10
CA PHE A 101 1.90 -12.98 -14.99
C PHE A 101 1.06 -13.50 -16.17
N GLY A 102 -0.25 -13.25 -16.16
CA GLY A 102 -1.19 -13.98 -17.00
C GLY A 102 -1.83 -13.22 -18.16
N LYS A 103 -2.25 -11.95 -18.00
CA LYS A 103 -3.29 -11.43 -18.90
C LYS A 103 -3.25 -9.95 -19.29
N GLY A 104 -2.32 -9.14 -18.79
CA GLY A 104 -2.31 -7.71 -19.10
C GLY A 104 -3.61 -6.99 -18.69
N GLU A 105 -4.27 -7.51 -17.64
CA GLU A 105 -5.47 -6.90 -17.09
C GLU A 105 -5.14 -5.49 -16.58
N THR A 106 -6.08 -4.57 -16.79
CA THR A 106 -5.98 -3.19 -16.31
C THR A 106 -7.24 -2.91 -15.51
N ILE A 107 -7.06 -2.30 -14.34
CA ILE A 107 -8.15 -1.76 -13.54
C ILE A 107 -7.88 -0.28 -13.32
N PRO A 108 -8.92 0.55 -13.09
CA PRO A 108 -8.74 1.96 -12.80
C PRO A 108 -7.77 2.17 -11.63
N ALA A 109 -6.91 3.17 -11.73
CA ALA A 109 -6.08 3.63 -10.61
C ALA A 109 -6.96 4.21 -9.49
N GLY A 110 -6.46 4.10 -8.25
CA GLY A 110 -7.10 4.63 -7.06
C GLY A 110 -6.18 5.56 -6.31
N LEU A 111 -6.73 6.21 -5.30
CA LEU A 111 -5.95 7.02 -4.37
C LEU A 111 -5.03 6.14 -3.53
N ILE A 112 -3.92 6.70 -3.10
CA ILE A 112 -2.91 5.98 -2.31
C ILE A 112 -2.61 6.79 -1.06
N TYR A 113 -2.72 6.12 0.08
CA TYR A 113 -2.20 6.59 1.34
C TYR A 113 -0.99 5.75 1.76
N LEU A 114 0.08 6.42 2.15
CA LEU A 114 1.23 5.80 2.78
C LEU A 114 1.58 6.59 4.03
N PRO A 115 1.97 5.95 5.15
CA PRO A 115 2.48 6.67 6.31
C PRO A 115 3.78 7.40 5.95
N GLN A 116 4.08 8.48 6.67
CA GLN A 116 5.22 9.38 6.39
C GLN A 116 6.56 8.65 6.12
N LYS A 117 6.84 7.58 6.86
CA LYS A 117 8.07 6.78 6.70
C LYS A 117 8.20 6.09 5.32
N LEU A 118 7.11 5.96 4.57
CA LEU A 118 7.04 5.31 3.26
C LEU A 118 6.83 6.30 2.09
N HIS A 119 6.76 7.61 2.35
CA HIS A 119 6.50 8.60 1.30
C HIS A 119 7.53 8.58 0.14
N GLY A 120 8.75 8.08 0.38
CA GLY A 120 9.82 8.04 -0.61
C GLY A 120 9.51 7.28 -1.91
N GLY A 121 8.46 6.46 -1.96
CA GLY A 121 7.99 5.80 -3.19
C GLY A 121 6.57 6.19 -3.62
N LEU A 122 5.91 7.12 -2.92
CA LEU A 122 4.51 7.49 -3.18
C LEU A 122 4.32 8.04 -4.59
N GLU A 123 5.22 8.93 -5.03
CA GLU A 123 5.18 9.54 -6.36
C GLU A 123 5.17 8.47 -7.47
N LYS A 124 5.95 7.40 -7.29
CA LYS A 124 5.98 6.31 -8.27
C LYS A 124 4.65 5.57 -8.33
N ILE A 125 4.05 5.26 -7.18
CA ILE A 125 2.74 4.58 -7.16
C ILE A 125 1.70 5.48 -7.84
N LEU A 126 1.67 6.77 -7.48
CA LEU A 126 0.71 7.72 -8.05
C LEU A 126 0.94 7.98 -9.55
N SER A 127 2.14 7.71 -10.09
CA SER A 127 2.40 7.82 -11.54
C SER A 127 1.80 6.68 -12.37
N GLU A 128 1.36 5.58 -11.75
CA GLU A 128 0.80 4.43 -12.46
C GLU A 128 -0.72 4.60 -12.67
N SER A 129 -1.15 4.51 -13.93
CA SER A 129 -2.56 4.59 -14.33
C SER A 129 -3.33 3.28 -14.19
N ASN A 130 -2.63 2.17 -13.90
CA ASN A 130 -3.24 0.85 -13.66
C ASN A 130 -3.23 0.54 -12.15
N GLY A 131 -4.41 0.40 -11.55
CA GLY A 131 -4.56 0.08 -10.13
C GLY A 131 -3.91 -1.24 -9.71
N LEU A 132 -3.75 -2.20 -10.63
CA LEU A 132 -2.97 -3.41 -10.37
C LEU A 132 -1.48 -3.08 -10.17
N LEU A 133 -0.90 -2.25 -11.04
CA LEU A 133 0.50 -1.81 -10.90
C LEU A 133 0.71 -0.99 -9.63
N GLN A 134 -0.23 -0.11 -9.30
CA GLN A 134 -0.22 0.61 -8.02
C GLN A 134 -0.17 -0.35 -6.83
N SER A 135 -0.97 -1.42 -6.88
CA SER A 135 -1.04 -2.43 -5.82
C SER A 135 0.26 -3.22 -5.67
N TYR A 136 0.91 -3.59 -6.77
CA TYR A 136 2.21 -4.28 -6.70
C TYR A 136 3.33 -3.39 -6.16
N LEU A 137 3.34 -2.11 -6.53
CA LEU A 137 4.32 -1.18 -5.97
C LEU A 137 4.05 -0.96 -4.48
N MET A 138 2.80 -0.77 -4.09
CA MET A 138 2.40 -0.60 -2.69
C MET A 138 2.79 -1.84 -1.86
N ILE A 139 2.52 -3.05 -2.35
CA ILE A 139 2.85 -4.26 -1.59
C ILE A 139 4.35 -4.43 -1.36
N GLY A 140 5.18 -4.08 -2.37
CA GLY A 140 6.63 -4.06 -2.25
C GLY A 140 7.14 -3.03 -1.22
N MET A 141 6.36 -2.00 -0.92
CA MET A 141 6.70 -0.99 0.08
C MET A 141 6.21 -1.35 1.48
N ILE A 142 5.02 -1.95 1.62
CA ILE A 142 4.42 -2.21 2.94
C ILE A 142 4.85 -3.57 3.54
N MET A 143 5.06 -4.62 2.74
CA MET A 143 5.43 -5.94 3.27
C MET A 143 6.73 -5.93 4.10
N PRO A 144 7.80 -5.24 3.68
CA PRO A 144 9.02 -5.11 4.48
C PRO A 144 8.84 -4.36 5.80
N GLU A 145 7.70 -3.70 6.03
CA GLU A 145 7.37 -3.00 7.27
C GLU A 145 6.54 -3.85 8.24
N MET A 146 5.87 -4.89 7.77
CA MET A 146 4.92 -5.70 8.57
C MET A 146 5.59 -6.75 9.46
N ARG A 147 6.91 -6.94 9.38
CA ARG A 147 7.66 -7.94 10.18
C ARG A 147 9.00 -7.39 10.68
N LEU A 148 8.97 -6.27 11.41
CA LEU A 148 10.17 -5.61 11.95
C LEU A 148 10.96 -6.42 13.01
N VAL A 149 10.73 -7.74 13.18
CA VAL A 149 11.41 -8.55 14.21
C VAL A 149 12.32 -9.66 13.66
N PHE A 150 12.33 -9.99 12.37
CA PHE A 150 13.26 -11.03 11.87
C PHE A 150 13.97 -10.65 10.56
N TYR A 151 15.22 -10.24 10.70
CA TYR A 151 16.22 -9.96 9.65
C TYR A 151 16.61 -11.19 8.80
N THR A 152 15.83 -12.27 8.81
CA THR A 152 16.11 -13.53 8.10
C THR A 152 15.33 -13.69 6.80
N GLU A 153 14.43 -12.78 6.47
CA GLU A 153 13.54 -12.92 5.30
C GLU A 153 14.08 -12.18 4.07
N THR A 154 15.33 -12.47 3.67
CA THR A 154 15.96 -11.93 2.45
C THR A 154 15.09 -12.11 1.20
N ARG A 155 14.27 -13.18 1.15
CA ARG A 155 13.33 -13.44 0.06
C ARG A 155 12.32 -12.32 -0.16
N TRP A 156 11.77 -11.73 0.90
CA TRP A 156 10.81 -10.62 0.76
C TRP A 156 11.49 -9.34 0.34
N LEU A 157 12.70 -9.08 0.85
CA LEU A 157 13.50 -7.93 0.44
C LEU A 157 13.93 -8.06 -1.03
N ASN A 158 14.28 -9.26 -1.48
CA ASN A 158 14.58 -9.55 -2.89
C ASN A 158 13.36 -9.29 -3.79
N LEU A 159 12.18 -9.78 -3.38
CA LEU A 159 10.93 -9.55 -4.11
C LEU A 159 10.60 -8.06 -4.14
N ALA A 160 10.68 -7.38 -2.99
CA ALA A 160 10.41 -5.96 -2.88
C ALA A 160 11.36 -5.10 -3.72
N ASN A 161 12.65 -5.45 -3.77
CA ASN A 161 13.63 -4.79 -4.65
C ASN A 161 13.40 -5.12 -6.13
N SER A 162 12.84 -6.28 -6.45
CA SER A 162 12.44 -6.60 -7.83
C SER A 162 11.21 -5.80 -8.27
N LEU A 163 10.29 -5.51 -7.35
CA LEU A 163 9.06 -4.75 -7.61
C LEU A 163 9.28 -3.23 -7.57
N CYS A 164 10.10 -2.73 -6.64
CA CYS A 164 10.34 -1.30 -6.41
C CYS A 164 11.84 -1.04 -6.15
N PRO A 165 12.70 -1.22 -7.16
CA PRO A 165 14.17 -1.16 -7.01
C PRO A 165 14.67 0.21 -6.53
N GLN A 166 13.93 1.28 -6.78
CA GLN A 166 14.27 2.65 -6.38
C GLN A 166 13.98 2.96 -4.91
N PHE A 167 13.27 2.08 -4.18
CA PHE A 167 12.96 2.32 -2.77
C PHE A 167 14.16 1.97 -1.88
N VAL A 168 15.03 2.98 -1.67
CA VAL A 168 16.29 2.90 -0.92
C VAL A 168 16.18 2.17 0.42
N PRO A 169 15.12 2.35 1.25
CA PRO A 169 15.00 1.61 2.50
C PRO A 169 15.00 0.09 2.33
N ASN A 170 14.41 -0.45 1.26
CA ASN A 170 14.42 -1.90 1.00
C ASN A 170 15.82 -2.40 0.63
N ILE A 171 16.59 -1.63 -0.14
CA ILE A 171 17.99 -1.95 -0.45
C ILE A 171 18.83 -1.96 0.83
N ILE A 172 18.67 -0.96 1.70
CA ILE A 172 19.41 -0.88 2.97
C ILE A 172 19.05 -2.08 3.86
N LYS A 173 17.76 -2.39 4.01
CA LYS A 173 17.31 -3.56 4.77
C LYS A 173 17.86 -4.86 4.20
N GLN A 174 17.91 -5.00 2.87
CA GLN A 174 18.48 -6.17 2.20
C GLN A 174 19.98 -6.31 2.51
N ALA A 175 20.74 -5.23 2.37
CA ALA A 175 22.17 -5.22 2.69
C ALA A 175 22.44 -5.57 4.16
N LEU A 176 21.68 -5.00 5.10
CA LEU A 176 21.78 -5.32 6.53
C LEU A 176 21.42 -6.78 6.81
N SER A 177 20.41 -7.32 6.14
CA SER A 177 20.03 -8.73 6.24
C SER A 177 21.16 -9.66 5.75
N HIS A 178 21.78 -9.35 4.61
CA HIS A 178 22.94 -10.10 4.12
C HIS A 178 24.14 -10.04 5.09
N ILE A 179 24.46 -8.87 5.64
CA ILE A 179 25.51 -8.71 6.65
C ILE A 179 25.19 -9.55 7.90
N TYR A 180 23.96 -9.51 8.40
CA TYR A 180 23.52 -10.25 9.58
C TYR A 180 23.64 -11.77 9.39
N VAL A 181 23.28 -12.26 8.20
CA VAL A 181 23.37 -13.69 7.83
C VAL A 181 24.82 -14.09 7.46
N ARG A 182 25.80 -13.19 7.61
CA ARG A 182 27.21 -13.35 7.21
C ARG A 182 27.41 -13.71 5.73
N GLN A 183 26.43 -13.36 4.89
CA GLN A 183 26.58 -13.37 3.45
C GLN A 183 27.19 -12.02 3.06
N TYR A 184 28.52 -11.92 3.13
CA TYR A 184 29.22 -10.79 2.52
C TYR A 184 29.03 -10.91 1.01
N GLU A 185 28.18 -10.05 0.45
CA GLU A 185 27.95 -9.87 -0.99
C GLU A 185 27.59 -11.14 -1.77
N GLY A 186 26.29 -11.40 -1.93
CA GLY A 186 25.74 -12.03 -3.14
C GLY A 186 26.32 -13.37 -3.59
N LEU A 187 26.62 -14.30 -2.67
CA LEU A 187 26.86 -15.72 -2.95
C LEU A 187 26.11 -16.62 -1.96
#